data_AF-A0A227J781-F1
#
_entry.id   AF-A0A227J781-F1
#
_cell.length_a   1.000
_cell.length_b   1.000
_cell.length_c   1.000
_cell.angle_alpha   90.00
_cell.angle_beta   90.00
_cell.angle_gamma   90.00
#
_symmetry.space_group_name_H-M   'P 1'
#
loop_
_entity.id
_entity.type
_entity.pdbx_description
1 polymer ?
#
loop_
_entity_poly.entity_id
_entity_poly.type
_entity_poly.pdbx_seq_one_letter_code
_entity_poly.pdbx_strand_id
1 'polypeptide(L)'
;MREKVAFGPDKLGPALEQLREHEAVNGSVIVSTCNRTELYCDVKQGARNKLIDWLAQFHQVSREDLMPSLYVHEEQAAIKHLMRVSCGLDSLVLGEPQILGQVKQAFSDSRDHQAVDSSIDKLFQK
;
A
#
# COMPACT_ATOMS: atom_id res chain seq x y z
N MET A 1 -16.23 -0.71 4.28
CA MET A 1 -15.11 0.24 4.24
C MET A 1 -14.15 -0.06 3.09
N ARG A 2 -13.60 -1.27 2.97
CA ARG A 2 -12.69 -1.70 1.88
C ARG A 2 -13.03 -1.18 0.48
N GLU A 3 -14.26 -1.39 -0.01
CA GLU A 3 -14.64 -0.95 -1.37
C GLU A 3 -14.57 0.57 -1.57
N LYS A 4 -14.77 1.35 -0.50
CA LYS A 4 -14.64 2.81 -0.55
C LYS A 4 -13.18 3.25 -0.69
N VAL A 5 -12.25 2.44 -0.17
CA VAL A 5 -10.80 2.70 -0.17
C VAL A 5 -10.01 1.88 -1.19
N ALA A 6 -10.69 1.23 -2.14
CA ALA A 6 -10.01 0.48 -3.19
C ALA A 6 -9.42 1.41 -4.26
N PHE A 7 -8.18 1.14 -4.66
CA PHE A 7 -7.55 1.78 -5.82
C PHE A 7 -7.88 0.95 -7.06
N GLY A 8 -8.94 1.35 -7.76
CA GLY A 8 -9.23 0.84 -9.10
C GLY A 8 -8.21 1.34 -10.12
N PRO A 9 -8.20 0.79 -11.35
CA PRO A 9 -7.25 1.17 -12.40
C PRO A 9 -7.15 2.68 -12.64
N ASP A 10 -8.30 3.37 -12.66
CA ASP A 10 -8.37 4.82 -12.91
C ASP A 10 -7.86 5.68 -11.73
N LYS A 11 -7.72 5.07 -10.54
CA LYS A 11 -7.28 5.77 -9.31
C LYS A 11 -5.82 5.48 -8.97
N LEU A 12 -5.27 4.37 -9.45
CA LEU A 12 -3.94 3.91 -9.06
C LEU A 12 -2.85 4.91 -9.46
N GLY A 13 -2.83 5.34 -10.72
CA GLY A 13 -1.86 6.31 -11.23
C GLY A 13 -1.89 7.65 -10.46
N PRO A 14 -3.06 8.32 -10.36
CA PRO A 14 -3.19 9.55 -9.58
C PRO A 14 -2.81 9.39 -8.10
N ALA A 15 -3.08 8.23 -7.49
CA ALA A 15 -2.67 7.96 -6.11
C ALA A 15 -1.15 7.89 -5.97
N LEU A 16 -0.48 7.17 -6.87
CA LEU A 16 0.98 7.04 -6.88
C LEU A 16 1.66 8.39 -7.14
N GLU A 17 1.12 9.21 -8.06
CA GLU A 17 1.61 10.57 -8.30
C GLU A 17 1.48 11.45 -7.05
N GLN A 18 0.31 11.45 -6.40
CA GLN A 18 0.12 12.21 -5.18
C GLN A 18 1.05 11.74 -4.05
N LEU A 19 1.22 10.43 -3.87
CA LEU A 19 2.13 9.88 -2.85
C LEU A 19 3.59 10.26 -3.12
N ARG A 20 4.02 10.26 -4.39
CA ARG A 20 5.35 10.70 -4.79
C ARG A 20 5.61 12.17 -4.47
N GLU A 21 4.60 13.01 -4.62
CA GLU A 21 4.68 14.46 -4.34
C GLU A 21 4.42 14.79 -2.86
N HIS A 22 3.90 13.84 -2.09
CA HIS A 22 3.50 14.05 -0.71
C HIS A 22 4.73 14.18 0.21
N GLU A 23 4.84 15.31 0.92
CA GLU A 23 6.00 15.64 1.76
C GLU A 23 6.35 14.60 2.83
N ALA A 24 5.39 13.78 3.25
CA ALA A 24 5.55 12.75 4.28
C ALA A 24 6.13 11.42 3.77
N VAL A 25 6.13 11.19 2.45
CA VAL A 25 6.41 9.89 1.85
C VAL A 25 7.66 10.01 0.98
N ASN A 26 8.63 9.12 1.18
CA ASN A 26 9.82 9.05 0.32
C ASN A 26 9.60 8.06 -0.83
N GLY A 27 8.88 6.96 -0.57
CA GLY A 27 8.53 5.95 -1.54
C GLY A 27 7.31 5.15 -1.08
N SER A 28 6.57 4.58 -2.04
CA SER A 28 5.33 3.85 -1.78
C SER A 28 5.05 2.76 -2.81
N VAL A 29 4.34 1.72 -2.38
CA VAL A 29 3.68 0.72 -3.23
C VAL A 29 2.24 0.54 -2.77
N ILE A 30 1.30 0.54 -3.72
CA ILE A 30 -0.12 0.31 -3.46
C ILE A 30 -0.50 -1.10 -3.94
N VAL A 31 -0.89 -1.97 -3.01
CA VAL A 31 -1.44 -3.29 -3.33
C VAL A 31 -2.95 -3.25 -3.13
N SER A 32 -3.69 -3.20 -4.23
CA SER A 32 -5.16 -3.14 -4.22
C SER A 32 -5.74 -4.33 -4.99
N THR A 33 -6.44 -5.21 -4.28
CA THR A 33 -7.07 -6.42 -4.82
C THR A 33 -8.54 -6.49 -4.38
N CYS A 34 -9.27 -7.51 -4.81
CA CYS A 34 -10.64 -7.75 -4.33
C CYS A 34 -10.72 -7.98 -2.81
N ASN A 35 -9.61 -8.44 -2.19
CA ASN A 35 -9.59 -8.85 -0.79
C ASN A 35 -8.84 -7.86 0.12
N ARG A 36 -7.92 -7.05 -0.41
CA ARG A 36 -7.08 -6.14 0.39
C ARG A 36 -6.77 -4.83 -0.31
N THR A 37 -6.57 -3.79 0.50
CA THR A 37 -6.01 -2.51 0.09
C THR A 37 -4.91 -2.19 1.09
N GLU A 38 -3.66 -2.21 0.63
CA GLU A 38 -2.48 -2.03 1.47
C GLU A 38 -1.56 -0.98 0.85
N LEU A 39 -1.03 -0.11 1.71
CA LEU A 39 -0.01 0.87 1.35
C LEU A 39 1.28 0.52 2.08
N TYR A 40 2.32 0.20 1.32
CA TYR A 40 3.66 0.02 1.84
C TYR A 40 4.42 1.30 1.56
N CYS A 41 4.81 2.04 2.59
CA CYS A 41 5.42 3.36 2.43
C CYS A 41 6.67 3.51 3.28
N ASP A 42 7.70 4.14 2.74
CA ASP A 42 8.75 4.78 3.54
C ASP A 42 8.25 6.16 3.95
N VAL A 43 7.90 6.29 5.23
CA VAL A 43 7.25 7.50 5.78
C VAL A 43 8.23 8.21 6.69
N LYS A 44 8.35 9.53 6.52
CA LYS A 44 9.16 10.38 7.40
C LYS A 44 8.68 10.29 8.85
N GLN A 45 9.63 10.37 9.79
CA GLN A 45 9.35 10.25 11.21
C GLN A 45 8.23 11.21 11.66
N GLY A 46 7.24 10.68 12.37
CA GLY A 46 6.10 11.45 12.88
C GLY A 46 5.03 11.82 11.85
N ALA A 47 5.21 11.46 10.57
CA ALA A 47 4.29 11.87 9.49
C ALA A 47 3.21 10.84 9.16
N ARG A 48 3.09 9.75 9.94
CA ARG A 48 2.07 8.69 9.78
C ARG A 48 0.65 9.24 9.68
N ASN A 49 0.29 10.17 10.57
CA ASN A 49 -1.05 10.74 10.57
C ASN A 49 -1.36 11.50 9.27
N LYS A 50 -0.35 12.15 8.67
CA LYS A 50 -0.51 12.83 7.37
C LYS A 50 -0.86 11.83 6.25
N LEU A 51 -0.25 10.64 6.26
CA LEU A 51 -0.58 9.59 5.30
C LEU A 51 -2.01 9.07 5.47
N ILE A 52 -2.47 8.91 6.72
CA ILE A 52 -3.86 8.52 7.02
C ILE A 52 -4.84 9.61 6.57
N ASP A 53 -4.51 10.88 6.82
CA ASP A 53 -5.33 12.02 6.39
C ASP A 53 -5.40 12.10 4.87
N TRP A 54 -4.28 11.90 4.17
CA TRP A 54 -4.24 11.80 2.72
C TRP A 54 -5.13 10.66 2.20
N LEU A 55 -5.06 9.47 2.81
CA LEU A 55 -5.86 8.32 2.36
C LEU A 55 -7.36 8.60 2.52
N ALA A 56 -7.76 9.23 3.63
CA ALA A 56 -9.14 9.65 3.86
C ALA A 56 -9.59 10.70 2.82
N GLN A 57 -8.76 11.70 2.55
CA GLN A 57 -9.04 12.76 1.58
C GLN A 57 -9.14 12.21 0.15
N PHE A 58 -8.20 11.37 -0.27
CA PHE A 58 -8.15 10.78 -1.61
C PHE A 58 -9.42 9.98 -1.91
N HIS A 59 -9.90 9.20 -0.93
CA HIS A 59 -11.12 8.40 -1.07
C HIS A 59 -12.41 9.13 -0.67
N GLN A 60 -12.31 10.39 -0.23
CA GLN A 60 -13.44 11.20 0.23
C GLN A 60 -14.25 10.50 1.34
N VAL A 61 -13.55 9.86 2.27
CA VAL A 61 -14.13 9.23 3.46
C VAL A 61 -13.74 10.01 4.71
N SER A 62 -14.56 9.96 5.74
CA SER A 62 -14.18 10.58 7.01
C SER A 62 -13.05 9.76 7.66
N ARG A 63 -12.15 10.46 8.36
CA ARG A 63 -11.11 9.80 9.16
C ARG A 63 -11.73 8.89 10.22
N GLU A 64 -12.82 9.33 10.83
CA GLU A 64 -13.54 8.58 11.88
C GLU A 64 -14.07 7.24 11.37
N ASP A 65 -14.58 7.19 10.13
CA ASP A 65 -15.03 5.93 9.52
C ASP A 65 -13.85 5.03 9.12
N LEU A 66 -12.74 5.62 8.70
CA LEU A 66 -11.56 4.89 8.24
C LEU A 66 -10.80 4.23 9.39
N MET A 67 -10.60 4.94 10.50
CA MET A 67 -9.75 4.53 11.63
C MET A 67 -10.05 3.13 12.18
N PRO A 68 -11.31 2.70 12.40
CA PRO A 68 -11.62 1.35 12.90
C PRO A 68 -11.21 0.22 11.96
N SER A 69 -11.03 0.53 10.67
CA SER A 69 -10.68 -0.45 9.63
C SER A 69 -9.20 -0.42 9.25
N LEU A 70 -8.40 0.46 9.87
CA LEU A 70 -6.97 0.60 9.55
C LEU A 70 -6.12 -0.37 10.37
N TYR A 71 -5.27 -1.11 9.66
CA TYR A 71 -4.21 -1.93 10.24
C TYR A 71 -2.88 -1.27 9.90
N VAL A 72 -2.11 -0.92 10.94
CA VAL A 72 -0.81 -0.26 10.79
C VAL A 72 0.27 -1.20 11.29
N HIS A 73 1.23 -1.49 10.41
CA HIS A 73 2.44 -2.24 10.72
C HIS A 73 3.65 -1.36 10.45
N GLU A 74 4.59 -1.35 11.38
CA GLU A 74 5.82 -0.55 11.29
C GLU A 74 7.04 -1.48 11.30
N GLU A 75 8.11 -1.05 10.61
CA GLU A 75 9.41 -1.73 10.57
C GLU A 75 9.30 -3.25 10.31
N GLN A 76 9.79 -4.08 11.25
CA GLN A 76 9.80 -5.53 11.15
C GLN A 76 8.40 -6.15 11.03
N ALA A 77 7.37 -5.52 11.59
CA ALA A 77 6.01 -6.00 11.45
C ALA A 77 5.51 -5.83 10.00
N ALA A 78 5.86 -4.72 9.35
CA ALA A 78 5.49 -4.47 7.95
C ALA A 78 6.18 -5.46 7.01
N ILE A 79 7.47 -5.75 7.24
CA ILE A 79 8.23 -6.74 6.45
C ILE A 79 7.61 -8.13 6.60
N LYS A 80 7.32 -8.55 7.84
CA LYS A 80 6.67 -9.85 8.09
C LYS A 80 5.30 -9.95 7.46
N HIS A 81 4.52 -8.87 7.50
CA HIS A 81 3.21 -8.81 6.84
C HIS A 81 3.35 -9.00 5.32
N LEU A 82 4.24 -8.23 4.67
CA LEU A 82 4.51 -8.38 3.24
C LEU A 82 4.90 -9.82 2.88
N MET A 83 5.83 -10.43 3.62
CA MET A 83 6.25 -11.81 3.38
C MET A 83 5.08 -12.79 3.49
N ARG A 84 4.22 -12.64 4.50
CA ARG A 84 3.03 -13.51 4.66
C ARG A 84 2.05 -13.37 3.51
N VAL A 85 1.79 -12.13 3.08
CA VAL A 85 0.93 -11.83 1.93
C VAL A 85 1.52 -12.43 0.66
N SER A 86 2.81 -12.20 0.40
CA SER A 86 3.52 -12.68 -0.79
C SER A 86 3.65 -14.21 -0.84
N CYS A 87 3.83 -14.88 0.30
CA CYS A 87 3.86 -16.34 0.37
C CYS A 87 2.47 -17.00 0.28
N GLY A 88 1.39 -16.21 0.16
CA GLY A 88 0.02 -16.72 0.12
C GLY A 88 -0.45 -17.34 1.45
N LEU A 89 0.25 -17.08 2.56
CA LEU A 89 -0.10 -17.60 3.89
C LEU A 89 -1.39 -17.00 4.45
N ASP A 90 -1.82 -15.85 3.92
CA ASP A 90 -3.09 -15.19 4.25
C ASP A 90 -4.14 -15.31 3.10
N SER A 91 -4.01 -16.31 2.22
CA SER A 91 -5.03 -16.60 1.19
C SER A 91 -6.09 -17.58 1.72
N LEU A 92 -7.36 -17.28 1.45
CA LEU A 92 -8.50 -18.18 1.71
C LEU A 92 -8.45 -19.48 0.89
N VAL A 93 -7.64 -19.48 -0.18
CA VAL A 93 -7.33 -20.66 -1.01
C VAL A 93 -5.83 -20.93 -0.88
N LEU A 94 -5.50 -21.99 -0.16
CA LEU A 94 -4.12 -22.44 0.05
C LEU A 94 -3.46 -22.70 -1.32
N GLY A 95 -2.47 -21.87 -1.70
CA GLY A 95 -1.67 -22.08 -2.90
C GLY A 95 -2.08 -21.33 -4.16
N GLU A 96 -2.86 -20.24 -4.10
CA GLU A 96 -3.04 -19.40 -5.30
C GLU A 96 -1.78 -18.56 -5.60
N PRO A 97 -1.07 -18.80 -6.72
CA PRO A 97 0.07 -17.99 -7.14
C PRO A 97 -0.30 -16.54 -7.53
N GLN A 98 -1.58 -16.18 -7.49
CA GLN A 98 -2.07 -14.87 -7.94
C GLN A 98 -1.61 -13.71 -7.05
N ILE A 99 -1.52 -13.89 -5.72
CA ILE A 99 -1.18 -12.76 -4.83
C ILE A 99 0.28 -12.31 -5.00
N LEU A 100 1.22 -13.23 -5.14
CA LEU A 100 2.62 -12.89 -5.41
C LEU A 100 2.75 -12.13 -6.75
N GLY A 101 2.00 -12.57 -7.77
CA GLY A 101 1.91 -11.87 -9.05
C GLY A 101 1.35 -10.45 -8.90
N GLN A 102 0.27 -10.28 -8.13
CA GLN A 102 -0.33 -8.98 -7.84
C GLN A 102 0.61 -8.04 -7.06
N VAL A 103 1.35 -8.56 -6.08
CA VAL A 103 2.36 -7.79 -5.34
C VAL A 103 3.49 -7.34 -6.27
N LYS A 104 3.98 -8.23 -7.15
CA LYS A 104 4.99 -7.89 -8.16
C LYS A 104 4.48 -6.86 -9.16
N GLN A 105 3.22 -6.98 -9.60
CA GLN A 105 2.60 -6.01 -10.49
C GLN A 105 2.48 -4.64 -9.81
N ALA A 106 1.96 -4.59 -8.58
CA ALA A 106 1.86 -3.38 -7.79
C ALA A 106 3.22 -2.67 -7.62
N PHE A 107 4.27 -3.45 -7.38
CA PHE A 107 5.63 -2.92 -7.33
C PHE A 107 6.09 -2.36 -8.68
N SER A 108 5.84 -3.07 -9.79
CA SER A 108 6.13 -2.58 -11.13
C SER A 108 5.40 -1.28 -11.45
N ASP A 109 4.09 -1.22 -11.18
CA ASP A 109 3.27 -0.04 -11.41
C ASP A 109 3.80 1.16 -10.61
N SER A 110 4.21 0.94 -9.36
CA SER A 110 4.79 1.97 -8.51
C SER A 110 6.15 2.46 -9.00
N ARG A 111 6.98 1.57 -9.57
CA ARG A 111 8.25 1.94 -10.21
C ARG A 111 8.03 2.74 -11.48
N ASP A 112 7.07 2.37 -12.30
CA ASP A 112 6.73 3.06 -13.55
C ASP A 112 6.24 4.50 -13.30
N HIS A 113 5.56 4.72 -12.17
CA HIS A 113 5.17 6.05 -11.70
C HIS A 113 6.28 6.79 -10.92
N GLN A 114 7.48 6.22 -10.82
CA GLN A 114 8.61 6.77 -10.05
C GLN A 114 8.27 7.03 -8.58
N ALA A 115 7.34 6.24 -8.02
CA ALA A 115 6.88 6.37 -6.65
C ALA A 115 7.70 5.50 -5.67
N VAL A 116 8.76 4.82 -6.14
CA VAL A 116 9.59 3.91 -5.35
C VAL A 116 10.94 4.54 -5.02
N ASP A 117 11.31 4.49 -3.75
CA ASP A 117 12.63 4.88 -3.26
C ASP A 117 13.53 3.65 -3.03
N SER A 118 14.79 3.89 -2.62
CA SER A 118 15.74 2.80 -2.37
C SER A 118 15.35 1.84 -1.23
N SER A 119 14.59 2.32 -0.24
CA SER A 119 14.11 1.52 0.89
C SER A 119 13.03 0.55 0.42
N ILE A 120 12.01 1.06 -0.27
CA ILE A 120 10.94 0.27 -0.86
C ILE A 120 11.47 -0.69 -1.92
N ASP A 121 12.42 -0.25 -2.76
CA ASP A 121 13.03 -1.10 -3.78
C ASP A 121 13.69 -2.36 -3.15
N LYS A 122 14.43 -2.18 -2.05
CA LYS A 122 15.04 -3.29 -1.30
C LYS A 122 14.01 -4.17 -0.60
N LEU A 123 12.88 -3.61 -0.18
CA LEU A 123 11.82 -4.35 0.50
C LEU A 123 11.13 -5.35 -0.45
N PHE A 124 10.91 -4.95 -1.71
CA PHE A 124 10.16 -5.74 -2.69
C PHE A 124 11.03 -6.61 -3.61
N GLN A 125 12.35 -6.41 -3.65
CA GLN A 125 13.29 -7.25 -4.41
C GLN A 125 13.85 -8.46 -3.63
N LYS A 126 13.49 -8.64 -2.36
CA LYS A 126 13.95 -9.75 -1.51
C LYS A 126 13.02 -10.96 -1.51
#